data_AF-A0A4S2FKV9-F1
#
_entry.id   AF-A0A4S2FKV9-F1
#
_cell.length_a   1.000
_cell.length_b   1.000
_cell.length_c   1.000
_cell.angle_alpha   90.00
_cell.angle_beta   90.00
_cell.angle_gamma   90.00
#
_symmetry.space_group_name_H-M   'P 1'
#
loop_
_entity.id
_entity.type
_entity.pdbx_description
1 polymer ?
#
loop_
_entity_poly.entity_id
_entity_poly.type
_entity_poly.pdbx_seq_one_letter_code
_entity_poly.pdbx_strand_id
1 'polypeptide(L)'
;MEIKSDRKKDYITRSDHKEQIMKYLSWKVKPFVLYHESFETSRVLSFPPKEVETILKELEEENKIFPLPAESSRDRHYILKADIQLQLLMDIKKSPQKPAFITSPSYSSPNNWRKEEWITAIQNFVLGKRMKDQIPAYAESGPIRYILMSMPSFPEWMPFFQNIPIHIIDTLFHEYKYVWTSGLLKPDITCLTNGYFENKEIAPTIREKYKLEFAFYQYILPGRINEIPHKIAADIPEGMCHHAIYHQYRGDLSEALDLYSQSLKGMNAKSFDNALINLFYIIALLNDSTIESKRTLRMLFIKGYLPSEMIPAQLLALYALNENIEPVIKHILYSYDNYPSLIKVLIMLITRHYRLQKRIKLNISDDKIQQFIDADHLKLLQLECSQDFAPYIEKANELIQETGFSPLLPPYQKTDEWERVLALLLDKSKELPSKNNDKKGKSDSQSRIIYRIDQRNNINPYLQKSKDGIVWSKGRIISLTTFQQGMSEMNETDHALTLCIKTLSSDWEEKSRMRFHSPKSIMQLAGYPLVFSAEKPERQITIRKEEPQITVTKTSNGFKVKSNIDTDKIEGNYMIKRETETLIKIIEFCNFQRDTILSLNRVSVFPLQAEEQLTEVLQELNKNFIIHSDLPV
;
A
#
# COMPACT_ATOMS: atom_id res chain seq x y z
N MET A 1 -69.15 -29.49 -14.67
CA MET A 1 -68.55 -28.85 -13.48
C MET A 1 -67.47 -29.77 -12.96
N GLU A 2 -66.23 -29.58 -13.36
CA GLU A 2 -65.07 -30.19 -12.70
C GLU A 2 -64.21 -29.07 -12.15
N ILE A 3 -64.07 -29.10 -10.83
CA ILE A 3 -63.39 -28.11 -10.01
C ILE A 3 -61.89 -28.28 -10.26
N LYS A 4 -61.24 -27.25 -10.82
CA LYS A 4 -59.78 -27.12 -10.84
C LYS A 4 -59.28 -27.01 -9.41
N SER A 5 -58.76 -28.12 -8.89
CA SER A 5 -58.07 -28.23 -7.61
C SER A 5 -56.67 -27.60 -7.70
N ASP A 6 -56.47 -26.56 -6.89
CA ASP A 6 -55.23 -26.16 -6.19
C ASP A 6 -53.93 -25.91 -6.96
N ARG A 7 -53.73 -24.63 -7.34
CA ARG A 7 -52.41 -23.96 -7.43
C ARG A 7 -51.89 -23.43 -6.09
N LYS A 8 -52.52 -23.79 -4.96
CA LYS A 8 -52.17 -23.30 -3.61
C LYS A 8 -51.25 -24.23 -2.80
N LYS A 9 -51.00 -25.47 -3.24
CA LYS A 9 -50.13 -26.42 -2.51
C LYS A 9 -48.63 -26.22 -2.76
N ASP A 10 -48.22 -25.72 -3.93
CA ASP A 10 -46.79 -25.58 -4.28
C ASP A 10 -46.10 -24.34 -3.68
N TYR A 11 -46.85 -23.33 -3.25
CA TYR A 11 -46.26 -22.14 -2.60
C TYR A 11 -45.92 -22.38 -1.12
N ILE A 12 -46.59 -23.34 -0.48
CA ILE A 12 -46.39 -23.69 0.93
C ILE A 12 -45.12 -24.56 1.12
N THR A 13 -44.55 -25.15 0.07
CA THR A 13 -43.37 -26.02 0.19
C THR A 13 -42.03 -25.29 -0.01
N ARG A 14 -41.91 -24.43 -1.03
CA ARG A 14 -40.62 -23.80 -1.39
C ARG A 14 -40.18 -22.68 -0.44
N SER A 15 -41.12 -21.86 0.04
CA SER A 15 -40.82 -20.80 1.01
C SER A 15 -40.34 -21.39 2.34
N ASP A 16 -41.01 -22.45 2.80
CA ASP A 16 -40.64 -23.18 4.02
C ASP A 16 -39.28 -23.87 3.86
N HIS A 17 -39.00 -24.48 2.70
CA HIS A 17 -37.68 -25.05 2.40
C HIS A 17 -36.58 -23.98 2.41
N LYS A 18 -36.84 -22.80 1.83
CA LYS A 18 -35.89 -21.68 1.85
C LYS A 18 -35.60 -21.21 3.27
N GLU A 19 -36.61 -21.10 4.12
CA GLU A 19 -36.44 -20.75 5.54
C GLU A 19 -35.62 -21.82 6.29
N GLN A 20 -35.91 -23.11 6.09
CA GLN A 20 -35.16 -24.22 6.69
C GLN A 20 -33.69 -24.22 6.24
N ILE A 21 -33.42 -23.96 4.96
CA ILE A 21 -32.06 -23.81 4.43
C ILE A 21 -31.36 -22.63 5.12
N MET A 22 -31.98 -21.45 5.18
CA MET A 22 -31.37 -20.30 5.85
C MET A 22 -31.11 -20.55 7.34
N LYS A 23 -32.01 -21.25 8.04
CA LYS A 23 -31.82 -21.66 9.44
C LYS A 23 -30.65 -22.64 9.60
N TYR A 24 -30.50 -23.59 8.68
CA TYR A 24 -29.35 -24.51 8.66
C TYR A 24 -28.02 -23.77 8.40
N LEU A 25 -27.97 -22.92 7.37
CA LEU A 25 -26.79 -22.09 7.06
C LEU A 25 -26.42 -21.18 8.25
N SER A 26 -27.42 -20.61 8.91
CA SER A 26 -27.23 -19.79 10.11
C SER A 26 -26.63 -20.59 11.25
N TRP A 27 -27.16 -21.80 11.49
CA TRP A 27 -26.71 -22.72 12.53
C TRP A 27 -25.26 -23.17 12.36
N LYS A 28 -24.76 -23.29 11.11
CA LYS A 28 -23.37 -23.68 10.85
C LYS A 28 -22.36 -22.65 11.35
N VAL A 29 -22.69 -21.35 11.31
CA VAL A 29 -21.78 -20.25 11.67
C VAL A 29 -20.41 -20.37 10.97
N LYS A 30 -20.42 -20.89 9.73
CA LYS A 30 -19.23 -21.11 8.90
C LYS A 30 -19.49 -20.56 7.49
N PRO A 31 -18.44 -20.02 6.83
CA PRO A 31 -18.53 -19.73 5.40
C PRO A 31 -18.66 -21.02 4.60
N PHE A 32 -19.23 -20.93 3.40
CA PHE A 32 -19.50 -22.09 2.55
C PHE A 32 -19.27 -21.81 1.06
N VAL A 33 -19.03 -22.86 0.28
CA VAL A 33 -18.93 -22.79 -1.18
C VAL A 33 -20.23 -23.28 -1.77
N LEU A 34 -20.89 -22.49 -2.64
CA LEU A 34 -22.24 -22.79 -3.16
C LEU A 34 -22.40 -24.24 -3.66
N TYR A 35 -21.44 -24.70 -4.47
CA TYR A 35 -21.46 -26.06 -5.02
C TYR A 35 -21.42 -27.13 -3.93
N HIS A 36 -20.45 -27.07 -3.02
CA HIS A 36 -20.34 -28.04 -1.91
C HIS A 36 -21.53 -27.95 -0.94
N GLU A 37 -22.01 -26.73 -0.67
CA GLU A 37 -23.09 -26.48 0.27
C GLU A 37 -24.42 -27.08 -0.22
N SER A 38 -24.65 -27.10 -1.54
CA SER A 38 -25.85 -27.70 -2.12
C SER A 38 -26.01 -29.18 -1.75
N PHE A 39 -24.91 -29.96 -1.80
CA PHE A 39 -24.91 -31.38 -1.45
C PHE A 39 -25.00 -31.60 0.07
N GLU A 40 -24.29 -30.80 0.86
CA GLU A 40 -24.30 -30.92 2.31
C GLU A 40 -25.69 -30.60 2.87
N THR A 41 -26.27 -29.47 2.49
CA THR A 41 -27.61 -29.04 2.90
C THR A 41 -28.67 -30.02 2.41
N SER A 42 -28.55 -30.51 1.16
CA SER A 42 -29.44 -31.55 0.63
C SER A 42 -29.45 -32.80 1.51
N ARG A 43 -28.27 -33.28 1.93
CA ARG A 43 -28.15 -34.47 2.79
C ARG A 43 -28.75 -34.24 4.18
N VAL A 44 -28.53 -33.07 4.77
CA VAL A 44 -28.98 -32.77 6.15
C VAL A 44 -30.48 -32.50 6.21
N LEU A 45 -31.03 -31.77 5.24
CA LEU A 45 -32.45 -31.41 5.21
C LEU A 45 -33.32 -32.41 4.42
N SER A 46 -32.70 -33.39 3.75
CA SER A 46 -33.37 -34.33 2.85
C SER A 46 -34.13 -33.66 1.68
N PHE A 47 -33.60 -32.53 1.20
CA PHE A 47 -34.11 -31.81 0.02
C PHE A 47 -33.34 -32.18 -1.25
N PRO A 48 -33.92 -32.13 -2.46
CA PRO A 48 -33.20 -32.38 -3.70
C PRO A 48 -32.02 -31.41 -3.92
N PRO A 49 -30.80 -31.88 -4.30
CA PRO A 49 -29.63 -31.00 -4.48
C PRO A 49 -29.87 -29.83 -5.45
N LYS A 50 -30.60 -30.09 -6.54
CA LYS A 50 -30.95 -29.07 -7.55
C LYS A 50 -31.87 -27.99 -7.01
N GLU A 51 -32.77 -28.35 -6.09
CA GLU A 51 -33.64 -27.38 -5.42
C GLU A 51 -32.82 -26.49 -4.48
N VAL A 52 -31.94 -27.09 -3.67
CA VAL A 52 -31.03 -26.36 -2.77
C VAL A 52 -30.13 -25.41 -3.57
N GLU A 53 -29.52 -25.87 -4.66
CA GLU A 53 -28.69 -25.03 -5.53
C GLU A 53 -29.47 -23.82 -6.08
N THR A 54 -30.73 -24.04 -6.48
CA THR A 54 -31.60 -22.96 -6.96
C THR A 54 -31.88 -21.94 -5.86
N ILE A 55 -32.21 -22.41 -4.65
CA ILE A 55 -32.46 -21.54 -3.50
C ILE A 55 -31.19 -20.78 -3.11
N LEU A 56 -30.02 -21.40 -3.12
CA LEU A 56 -28.76 -20.72 -2.80
C LEU A 56 -28.45 -19.59 -3.81
N LYS A 57 -28.73 -19.80 -5.11
CA LYS A 57 -28.62 -18.74 -6.14
C LYS A 57 -29.62 -17.62 -5.90
N GLU A 58 -30.87 -17.93 -5.56
CA GLU A 58 -31.86 -16.91 -5.18
C GLU A 58 -31.40 -16.10 -3.96
N LEU A 59 -30.80 -16.73 -2.95
CA LEU A 59 -30.28 -16.02 -1.78
C LEU A 59 -29.12 -15.09 -2.14
N GLU A 60 -28.30 -15.45 -3.13
CA GLU A 60 -27.25 -14.57 -3.67
C GLU A 60 -27.87 -13.38 -4.43
N GLU A 61 -28.84 -13.64 -5.31
CA GLU A 61 -29.57 -12.61 -6.08
C GLU A 61 -30.36 -11.65 -5.16
N GLU A 62 -30.96 -12.16 -4.08
CA GLU A 62 -31.64 -11.38 -3.04
C GLU A 62 -30.67 -10.67 -2.08
N ASN A 63 -29.35 -10.82 -2.27
CA ASN A 63 -28.31 -10.25 -1.42
C ASN A 63 -28.51 -10.66 0.06
N LYS A 64 -28.92 -11.91 0.31
CA LYS A 64 -28.99 -12.50 1.67
C LYS A 64 -27.70 -13.22 2.03
N ILE A 65 -26.99 -13.73 1.03
CA ILE A 65 -25.62 -14.25 1.15
C ILE A 65 -24.69 -13.40 0.29
N PHE A 66 -23.44 -13.24 0.70
CA PHE A 66 -22.45 -12.49 -0.07
C PHE A 66 -21.08 -13.17 -0.04
N PRO A 67 -20.25 -12.98 -1.08
CA PRO A 67 -18.95 -13.61 -1.15
C PRO A 67 -17.93 -12.94 -0.22
N LEU A 68 -17.10 -13.76 0.41
CA LEU A 68 -15.96 -13.33 1.20
C LEU A 68 -14.72 -13.12 0.30
N PRO A 69 -13.84 -12.16 0.62
CA PRO A 69 -12.53 -12.06 -0.01
C PRO A 69 -11.76 -13.37 0.18
N ALA A 70 -11.32 -14.00 -0.90
CA ALA A 70 -10.76 -15.35 -0.83
C ALA A 70 -9.39 -15.37 -0.11
N GLU A 71 -9.27 -16.16 0.97
CA GLU A 71 -7.97 -16.44 1.62
C GLU A 71 -7.09 -17.40 0.78
N SER A 72 -7.66 -18.13 -0.18
CA SER A 72 -6.91 -18.97 -1.14
C SER A 72 -7.68 -19.19 -2.45
N SER A 73 -6.94 -19.33 -3.55
CA SER A 73 -7.39 -19.06 -4.92
C SER A 73 -8.05 -20.23 -5.67
N ARG A 74 -9.03 -20.95 -5.10
CA ARG A 74 -9.78 -21.96 -5.89
C ARG A 74 -11.30 -21.89 -5.78
N ASP A 75 -11.87 -21.53 -4.63
CA ASP A 75 -13.32 -21.48 -4.45
C ASP A 75 -13.81 -20.20 -3.77
N ARG A 76 -14.88 -19.60 -4.31
CA ARG A 76 -15.54 -18.42 -3.75
C ARG A 76 -16.38 -18.85 -2.54
N HIS A 77 -16.02 -18.34 -1.37
CA HIS A 77 -16.74 -18.61 -0.12
C HIS A 77 -17.83 -17.57 0.09
N TYR A 78 -18.96 -17.98 0.66
CA TYR A 78 -20.13 -17.18 0.95
C TYR A 78 -20.46 -17.23 2.43
N ILE A 79 -21.09 -16.18 2.94
CA ILE A 79 -21.69 -16.14 4.28
C ILE A 79 -23.05 -15.45 4.21
N LEU A 80 -23.95 -15.82 5.13
CA LEU A 80 -25.23 -15.12 5.30
C LEU A 80 -24.97 -13.74 5.92
N LYS A 81 -25.79 -12.74 5.59
CA LYS A 81 -25.70 -11.44 6.25
C LYS A 81 -25.91 -11.59 7.76
N ALA A 82 -25.12 -10.85 8.54
CA ALA A 82 -25.07 -11.03 9.99
C ALA A 82 -26.41 -10.74 10.67
N ASP A 83 -27.15 -9.72 10.21
CA ASP A 83 -28.48 -9.38 10.71
C ASP A 83 -29.47 -10.54 10.51
N ILE A 84 -29.51 -11.12 9.32
CA ILE A 84 -30.36 -12.27 9.00
C ILE A 84 -29.94 -13.48 9.84
N GLN A 85 -28.63 -13.76 9.90
CA GLN A 85 -28.09 -14.90 10.63
C GLN A 85 -28.39 -14.84 12.13
N LEU A 86 -28.15 -13.69 12.76
CA LEU A 86 -28.39 -13.48 14.19
C LEU A 86 -29.88 -13.56 14.53
N GLN A 87 -30.75 -13.04 13.67
CA GLN A 87 -32.20 -13.16 13.82
C GLN A 87 -32.65 -14.63 13.74
N LEU A 88 -32.21 -15.38 12.73
CA LEU A 88 -32.59 -16.78 12.55
C LEU A 88 -32.10 -17.69 13.68
N LEU A 89 -30.90 -17.41 14.22
CA LEU A 89 -30.41 -18.11 15.41
C LEU A 89 -31.29 -17.83 16.64
N MET A 90 -31.81 -16.60 16.78
CA MET A 90 -32.77 -16.28 17.84
C MET A 90 -34.14 -16.92 17.62
N ASP A 91 -34.58 -17.05 16.37
CA ASP A 91 -35.81 -17.77 16.04
C ASP A 91 -35.67 -19.27 16.37
N ILE A 92 -34.50 -19.87 16.12
CA ILE A 92 -34.17 -21.23 16.56
C ILE A 92 -34.21 -21.32 18.09
N LYS A 93 -33.66 -20.34 18.82
CA LYS A 93 -33.69 -20.30 20.29
C LYS A 93 -35.11 -20.26 20.83
N LYS A 94 -35.96 -19.40 20.26
CA LYS A 94 -37.37 -19.20 20.65
C LYS A 94 -38.29 -20.34 20.21
N SER A 95 -37.92 -21.10 19.17
CA SER A 95 -38.75 -22.19 18.66
C SER A 95 -38.94 -23.31 19.70
N PRO A 96 -40.19 -23.73 19.98
CA PRO A 96 -40.49 -24.85 20.87
C PRO A 96 -40.07 -26.19 20.26
N GLN A 97 -40.15 -26.32 18.93
CA GLN A 97 -39.67 -27.48 18.19
C GLN A 97 -38.30 -27.13 17.58
N LYS A 98 -37.25 -27.78 18.09
CA LYS A 98 -35.90 -27.60 17.57
C LYS A 98 -35.78 -28.28 16.20
N PRO A 99 -35.20 -27.61 15.18
CA PRO A 99 -34.95 -28.25 13.89
C PRO A 99 -34.14 -29.54 14.01
N ALA A 100 -34.48 -30.55 13.20
CA ALA A 100 -33.84 -31.87 13.24
C ALA A 100 -32.33 -31.82 12.94
N PHE A 101 -31.86 -30.81 12.21
CA PHE A 101 -30.45 -30.66 11.89
C PHE A 101 -29.58 -30.29 13.10
N ILE A 102 -30.17 -29.86 14.23
CA ILE A 102 -29.41 -29.52 15.45
C ILE A 102 -28.76 -30.76 16.07
N THR A 103 -29.39 -31.92 15.93
CA THR A 103 -28.87 -33.21 16.42
C THR A 103 -28.08 -33.97 15.35
N SER A 104 -28.03 -33.47 14.11
CA SER A 104 -27.25 -34.06 13.04
C SER A 104 -25.77 -33.75 13.26
N PRO A 105 -24.88 -34.77 13.33
CA PRO A 105 -23.46 -34.52 13.45
C PRO A 105 -23.00 -33.73 12.21
N SER A 106 -22.47 -32.53 12.41
CA SER A 106 -21.79 -31.82 11.34
C SER A 106 -20.61 -32.68 10.92
N TYR A 107 -20.59 -33.15 9.68
CA TYR A 107 -19.40 -33.80 9.13
C TYR A 107 -18.35 -32.70 8.91
N SER A 108 -17.62 -32.33 9.96
CA SER A 108 -16.42 -31.51 9.81
C SER A 108 -15.31 -32.41 9.28
N SER A 109 -14.72 -32.03 8.14
CA SER A 109 -13.43 -32.58 7.75
C SER A 109 -12.40 -32.21 8.84
N PRO A 110 -11.58 -33.17 9.33
CA PRO A 110 -10.71 -32.98 10.49
C PRO A 110 -9.42 -32.24 10.12
N ASN A 111 -9.52 -31.07 9.50
CA ASN A 111 -8.36 -30.26 9.14
C ASN A 111 -8.35 -28.93 9.90
N ASN A 112 -7.60 -28.91 11.02
CA ASN A 112 -6.83 -27.77 11.55
C ASN A 112 -7.52 -26.42 11.79
N TRP A 113 -8.83 -26.38 12.04
CA TRP A 113 -9.53 -25.13 12.27
C TRP A 113 -9.64 -24.82 13.78
N ARG A 114 -8.82 -23.89 14.28
CA ARG A 114 -8.95 -23.25 15.62
C ARG A 114 -10.29 -22.52 15.87
N LYS A 115 -11.29 -22.66 15.01
CA LYS A 115 -12.47 -21.79 15.03
C LYS A 115 -13.78 -22.57 15.26
N GLU A 116 -13.70 -23.81 15.80
CA GLU A 116 -14.89 -24.56 16.29
C GLU A 116 -15.34 -24.10 17.68
N GLU A 117 -14.45 -23.49 18.46
CA GLU A 117 -14.76 -23.00 19.81
C GLU A 117 -15.80 -21.86 19.76
N TRP A 118 -15.66 -20.89 18.86
CA TRP A 118 -16.66 -19.82 18.67
C TRP A 118 -18.02 -20.35 18.23
N ILE A 119 -18.02 -21.33 17.34
CA ILE A 119 -19.24 -21.95 16.83
C ILE A 119 -19.95 -22.66 17.96
N THR A 120 -19.19 -23.43 18.75
CA THR A 120 -19.68 -24.13 19.94
C THR A 120 -20.26 -23.13 20.95
N ALA A 121 -19.56 -22.02 21.23
CA ALA A 121 -20.03 -20.99 22.14
C ALA A 121 -21.37 -20.36 21.67
N ILE A 122 -21.45 -19.97 20.40
CA ILE A 122 -22.64 -19.37 19.79
C ILE A 122 -23.82 -20.37 19.83
N GLN A 123 -23.59 -21.62 19.41
CA GLN A 123 -24.62 -22.67 19.42
C GLN A 123 -25.08 -23.01 20.84
N ASN A 124 -24.17 -23.10 21.81
CA ASN A 124 -24.52 -23.36 23.22
C ASN A 124 -25.35 -22.22 23.82
N PHE A 125 -25.06 -20.97 23.45
CA PHE A 125 -25.88 -19.82 23.81
C PHE A 125 -27.31 -19.88 23.23
N VAL A 126 -27.42 -20.29 21.96
CA VAL A 126 -28.71 -20.49 21.27
C VAL A 126 -29.52 -21.62 21.92
N LEU A 127 -28.84 -22.67 22.40
CA LEU A 127 -29.45 -23.78 23.13
C LEU A 127 -29.73 -23.49 24.62
N GLY A 128 -29.38 -22.31 25.12
CA GLY A 128 -29.63 -21.92 26.51
C GLY A 128 -28.71 -22.60 27.54
N LYS A 129 -27.56 -23.13 27.13
CA LYS A 129 -26.58 -23.73 28.04
C LYS A 129 -25.79 -22.64 28.79
N ARG A 130 -25.25 -22.95 29.98
CA ARG A 130 -24.44 -22.01 30.77
C ARG A 130 -23.13 -21.65 30.04
N MET A 131 -22.84 -20.35 29.96
CA MET A 131 -21.75 -19.75 29.18
C MET A 131 -20.38 -19.70 29.87
N LYS A 132 -20.31 -20.01 31.18
CA LYS A 132 -19.24 -19.51 32.06
C LYS A 132 -17.79 -19.94 31.73
N ASP A 133 -17.56 -20.91 30.84
CA ASP A 133 -16.22 -21.46 30.59
C ASP A 133 -15.87 -21.67 29.08
N GLN A 134 -16.47 -20.93 28.13
CA GLN A 134 -16.36 -21.30 26.70
C GLN A 134 -16.12 -20.17 25.67
N ILE A 135 -15.93 -18.91 26.07
CA ILE A 135 -15.62 -17.87 25.07
C ILE A 135 -14.13 -17.91 24.73
N PRO A 136 -13.76 -18.05 23.44
CA PRO A 136 -12.37 -18.08 23.03
C PRO A 136 -11.65 -16.77 23.32
N ALA A 137 -10.37 -16.85 23.67
CA ALA A 137 -9.53 -15.67 23.95
C ALA A 137 -9.00 -14.98 22.68
N TYR A 138 -9.40 -15.41 21.48
CA TYR A 138 -8.92 -14.93 20.19
C TYR A 138 -10.06 -14.91 19.16
N ALA A 139 -10.01 -14.01 18.18
CA ALA A 139 -10.97 -13.95 17.07
C ALA A 139 -10.25 -13.64 15.75
N GLU A 140 -9.45 -14.59 15.26
CA GLU A 140 -8.60 -14.37 14.07
C GLU A 140 -9.37 -14.49 12.73
N SER A 141 -10.57 -15.07 12.75
CA SER A 141 -11.35 -15.37 11.53
C SER A 141 -12.26 -14.21 11.16
N GLY A 142 -12.04 -13.57 10.01
CA GLY A 142 -12.90 -12.50 9.47
C GLY A 142 -14.41 -12.82 9.49
N PRO A 143 -14.85 -14.01 9.04
CA PRO A 143 -16.26 -14.42 9.12
C PRO A 143 -16.85 -14.44 10.53
N ILE A 144 -16.06 -14.84 11.54
CA ILE A 144 -16.51 -14.84 12.93
C ILE A 144 -16.61 -13.40 13.44
N ARG A 145 -15.58 -12.58 13.18
CA ARG A 145 -15.60 -11.17 13.57
C ARG A 145 -16.78 -10.41 12.95
N TYR A 146 -17.12 -10.69 11.68
CA TYR A 146 -18.30 -10.14 11.00
C TYR A 146 -19.61 -10.39 11.75
N ILE A 147 -19.82 -11.61 12.26
CA ILE A 147 -21.02 -11.94 13.06
C ILE A 147 -20.94 -11.27 14.43
N LEU A 148 -19.80 -11.41 15.13
CA LEU A 148 -19.62 -10.89 16.48
C LEU A 148 -19.80 -9.37 16.55
N MET A 149 -19.22 -8.62 15.61
CA MET A 149 -19.31 -7.15 15.58
C MET A 149 -20.73 -6.64 15.35
N SER A 150 -21.63 -7.49 14.83
CA SER A 150 -23.03 -7.16 14.53
C SER A 150 -24.01 -7.60 15.62
N MET A 151 -23.57 -8.40 16.61
CA MET A 151 -24.41 -8.86 17.71
C MET A 151 -25.10 -7.74 18.49
N PRO A 152 -24.46 -6.60 18.78
CA PRO A 152 -25.10 -5.53 19.56
C PRO A 152 -26.30 -4.85 18.90
N SER A 153 -26.55 -5.09 17.60
CA SER A 153 -27.80 -4.72 16.92
C SER A 153 -29.03 -5.40 17.53
N PHE A 154 -28.84 -6.53 18.22
CA PHE A 154 -29.90 -7.38 18.75
C PHE A 154 -29.80 -7.47 20.28
N PRO A 155 -30.78 -6.93 21.03
CA PRO A 155 -30.77 -6.98 22.49
C PRO A 155 -30.63 -8.39 23.06
N GLU A 156 -31.17 -9.41 22.39
CA GLU A 156 -31.06 -10.80 22.84
C GLU A 156 -29.65 -11.38 22.79
N TRP A 157 -28.74 -10.77 22.01
CA TRP A 157 -27.34 -11.16 21.92
C TRP A 157 -26.43 -10.40 22.88
N MET A 158 -26.90 -9.30 23.50
CA MET A 158 -26.10 -8.53 24.47
C MET A 158 -25.55 -9.38 25.63
N PRO A 159 -26.30 -10.32 26.23
CA PRO A 159 -25.75 -11.19 27.26
C PRO A 159 -24.58 -12.04 26.78
N PHE A 160 -24.54 -12.42 25.50
CA PHE A 160 -23.39 -13.12 24.92
C PHE A 160 -22.23 -12.16 24.69
N PHE A 161 -22.51 -11.02 24.03
CA PHE A 161 -21.50 -10.03 23.65
C PHE A 161 -20.75 -9.45 24.87
N GLN A 162 -21.46 -9.20 25.97
CA GLN A 162 -20.88 -8.68 27.22
C GLN A 162 -19.88 -9.63 27.88
N ASN A 163 -19.91 -10.93 27.56
CA ASN A 163 -18.92 -11.89 28.06
C ASN A 163 -17.67 -11.97 27.16
N ILE A 164 -17.63 -11.28 26.01
CA ILE A 164 -16.47 -11.29 25.12
C ILE A 164 -15.31 -10.50 25.75
N PRO A 165 -14.07 -11.04 25.72
CA PRO A 165 -12.90 -10.32 26.22
C PRO A 165 -12.71 -8.95 25.57
N ILE A 166 -12.32 -7.96 26.38
CA ILE A 166 -12.25 -6.56 25.95
C ILE A 166 -11.31 -6.32 24.75
N HIS A 167 -10.19 -7.04 24.66
CA HIS A 167 -9.25 -6.92 23.52
C HIS A 167 -9.85 -7.43 22.21
N ILE A 168 -10.78 -8.39 22.29
CA ILE A 168 -11.55 -8.84 21.13
C ILE A 168 -12.57 -7.77 20.76
N ILE A 169 -13.29 -7.19 21.74
CA ILE A 169 -14.24 -6.10 21.47
C ILE A 169 -13.55 -4.92 20.79
N ASP A 170 -12.35 -4.55 21.22
CA ASP A 170 -11.54 -3.50 20.59
C ASP A 170 -11.17 -3.84 19.14
N THR A 171 -10.78 -5.10 18.88
CA THR A 171 -10.58 -5.60 17.51
C THR A 171 -11.86 -5.52 16.67
N LEU A 172 -13.01 -5.90 17.23
CA LEU A 172 -14.30 -5.85 16.55
C LEU A 172 -14.71 -4.42 16.21
N PHE A 173 -14.49 -3.46 17.13
CA PHE A 173 -14.74 -2.05 16.87
C PHE A 173 -13.88 -1.54 15.71
N HIS A 174 -12.58 -1.84 15.73
CA HIS A 174 -11.66 -1.41 14.67
C HIS A 174 -12.01 -2.00 13.31
N GLU A 175 -12.48 -3.26 13.25
CA GLU A 175 -13.01 -3.83 12.00
C GLU A 175 -14.32 -3.17 11.59
N TYR A 176 -15.21 -2.93 12.54
CA TYR A 176 -16.51 -2.32 12.24
C TYR A 176 -16.36 -0.89 11.72
N LYS A 177 -15.35 -0.16 12.21
CA LYS A 177 -14.97 1.17 11.74
C LYS A 177 -14.77 1.25 10.23
N TYR A 178 -14.21 0.21 9.61
CA TYR A 178 -14.00 0.19 8.16
C TYR A 178 -15.30 0.36 7.36
N VAL A 179 -16.47 0.04 7.93
CA VAL A 179 -17.77 0.23 7.27
C VAL A 179 -17.99 1.70 6.91
N TRP A 180 -17.73 2.62 7.85
CA TRP A 180 -18.01 4.04 7.63
C TRP A 180 -16.78 4.86 7.25
N THR A 181 -15.57 4.51 7.70
CA THR A 181 -14.37 5.27 7.35
C THR A 181 -13.94 4.98 5.92
N SER A 182 -13.63 3.73 5.62
CA SER A 182 -13.08 3.32 4.33
C SER A 182 -14.15 2.87 3.34
N GLY A 183 -15.23 2.27 3.83
CA GLY A 183 -16.35 1.76 3.03
C GLY A 183 -17.35 2.82 2.61
N LEU A 184 -17.42 3.96 3.32
CA LEU A 184 -18.39 5.05 3.11
C LEU A 184 -19.86 4.60 3.23
N LEU A 185 -20.11 3.59 4.05
CA LEU A 185 -21.45 3.07 4.32
C LEU A 185 -21.99 3.61 5.64
N LYS A 186 -23.32 3.73 5.72
CA LYS A 186 -24.01 4.07 6.96
C LYS A 186 -23.84 2.93 7.99
N PRO A 187 -23.28 3.19 9.17
CA PRO A 187 -23.17 2.19 10.22
C PRO A 187 -24.51 2.00 10.95
N ASP A 188 -24.66 0.87 11.64
CA ASP A 188 -25.79 0.64 12.54
C ASP A 188 -25.52 1.35 13.87
N ILE A 189 -26.20 2.48 14.05
CA ILE A 189 -26.08 3.32 15.25
C ILE A 189 -26.52 2.57 16.50
N THR A 190 -27.52 1.67 16.38
CA THR A 190 -27.98 0.85 17.51
C THR A 190 -26.87 -0.10 17.95
N CYS A 191 -26.22 -0.75 17.00
CA CYS A 191 -25.07 -1.61 17.26
C CYS A 191 -23.93 -0.85 17.96
N LEU A 192 -23.57 0.32 17.42
CA LEU A 192 -22.51 1.16 17.98
C LEU A 192 -22.81 1.61 19.41
N THR A 193 -24.05 2.04 19.65
CA THR A 193 -24.52 2.51 20.95
C THR A 193 -24.46 1.39 21.99
N ASN A 194 -25.09 0.25 21.69
CA ASN A 194 -25.21 -0.87 22.61
C ASN A 194 -23.88 -1.56 22.86
N GLY A 195 -23.10 -1.80 21.80
CA GLY A 195 -21.88 -2.60 21.85
C GLY A 195 -20.68 -1.85 22.39
N TYR A 196 -20.61 -0.54 22.13
CA TYR A 196 -19.34 0.20 22.25
C TYR A 196 -19.50 1.49 23.04
N PHE A 197 -20.46 2.37 22.71
CA PHE A 197 -20.54 3.71 23.32
C PHE A 197 -21.15 3.74 24.72
N GLU A 198 -22.12 2.85 24.98
CA GLU A 198 -22.85 2.77 26.26
C GLU A 198 -22.64 1.43 26.98
N ASN A 199 -21.79 0.56 26.45
CA ASN A 199 -21.50 -0.74 27.05
C ASN A 199 -20.73 -0.57 28.37
N LYS A 200 -21.42 -0.83 29.49
CA LYS A 200 -20.90 -0.61 30.85
C LYS A 200 -19.68 -1.49 31.19
N GLU A 201 -19.49 -2.60 30.50
CA GLU A 201 -18.34 -3.50 30.67
C GLU A 201 -17.03 -2.92 30.12
N ILE A 202 -17.12 -1.88 29.28
CA ILE A 202 -15.96 -1.20 28.68
C ILE A 202 -15.54 -0.04 29.58
N ALA A 203 -14.23 0.19 29.76
CA ALA A 203 -13.75 1.33 30.53
C ALA A 203 -14.22 2.67 29.91
N PRO A 204 -14.60 3.69 30.72
CA PRO A 204 -15.08 4.98 30.20
C PRO A 204 -14.13 5.64 29.19
N THR A 205 -12.83 5.55 29.42
CA THR A 205 -11.80 6.11 28.53
C THR A 205 -11.78 5.44 27.15
N ILE A 206 -11.98 4.12 27.09
CA ILE A 206 -12.05 3.37 25.83
C ILE A 206 -13.34 3.71 25.08
N ARG A 207 -14.48 3.84 25.80
CA ARG A 207 -15.73 4.27 25.16
C ARG A 207 -15.63 5.66 24.56
N GLU A 208 -14.93 6.56 25.23
CA GLU A 208 -14.69 7.91 24.71
C GLU A 208 -13.83 7.88 23.45
N LYS A 209 -12.77 7.07 23.43
CA LYS A 209 -11.98 6.81 22.21
C LYS A 209 -12.86 6.34 21.06
N TYR A 210 -13.76 5.37 21.28
CA TYR A 210 -14.68 4.88 20.23
C TYR A 210 -15.63 5.97 19.71
N LYS A 211 -16.17 6.80 20.60
CA LYS A 211 -17.02 7.94 20.20
C LYS A 211 -16.24 8.95 19.37
N LEU A 212 -14.97 9.18 19.71
CA LEU A 212 -14.10 10.09 18.97
C LEU A 212 -13.72 9.50 17.61
N GLU A 213 -13.44 8.20 17.49
CA GLU A 213 -13.27 7.56 16.16
C GLU A 213 -14.57 7.61 15.32
N PHE A 214 -15.74 7.50 15.95
CA PHE A 214 -17.03 7.67 15.28
C PHE A 214 -17.34 9.12 14.89
N ALA A 215 -16.74 10.11 15.59
CA ALA A 215 -16.91 11.52 15.31
C ALA A 215 -16.48 11.91 13.88
N PHE A 216 -15.59 11.13 13.26
CA PHE A 216 -15.28 11.25 11.83
C PHE A 216 -16.53 11.08 10.96
N TYR A 217 -17.34 10.05 11.20
CA TYR A 217 -18.60 9.86 10.48
C TYR A 217 -19.65 10.89 10.87
N GLN A 218 -19.70 11.29 12.14
CA GLN A 218 -20.75 12.17 12.64
C GLN A 218 -20.56 13.65 12.22
N TYR A 219 -19.31 14.12 12.15
CA TYR A 219 -19.00 15.54 11.95
C TYR A 219 -18.14 15.81 10.72
N ILE A 220 -17.15 14.97 10.42
CA ILE A 220 -16.25 15.20 9.27
C ILE A 220 -16.95 14.88 7.96
N LEU A 221 -17.38 13.62 7.74
CA LEU A 221 -17.99 13.21 6.46
C LEU A 221 -19.22 14.07 6.04
N PRO A 222 -20.13 14.47 6.94
CA PRO A 222 -21.26 15.32 6.60
C PRO A 222 -20.89 16.80 6.45
N GLY A 223 -19.64 17.19 6.66
CA GLY A 223 -19.17 18.59 6.55
C GLY A 223 -19.53 19.48 7.74
N ARG A 224 -19.91 18.92 8.89
CA ARG A 224 -20.27 19.65 10.12
C ARG A 224 -19.03 20.01 10.96
N ILE A 225 -17.96 20.44 10.29
CA ILE A 225 -16.63 20.67 10.89
C ILE A 225 -16.67 21.84 11.91
N ASN A 226 -17.54 22.82 11.72
CA ASN A 226 -17.74 23.94 12.66
C ASN A 226 -18.22 23.51 14.05
N GLU A 227 -18.75 22.28 14.21
CA GLU A 227 -19.21 21.77 15.51
C GLU A 227 -18.09 21.13 16.33
N ILE A 228 -16.95 20.79 15.71
CA ILE A 228 -15.84 20.06 16.33
C ILE A 228 -15.36 20.73 17.63
N PRO A 229 -15.07 22.04 17.68
CA PRO A 229 -14.56 22.67 18.89
C PRO A 229 -15.50 22.60 20.09
N HIS A 230 -16.80 22.41 19.85
CA HIS A 230 -17.83 22.38 20.88
C HIS A 230 -18.27 20.96 21.24
N LYS A 231 -17.97 19.96 20.40
CA LYS A 231 -18.48 18.59 20.53
C LYS A 231 -17.40 17.53 20.71
N ILE A 232 -16.15 17.86 20.37
CA ILE A 232 -15.01 16.94 20.38
C ILE A 232 -13.94 17.56 21.28
N ALA A 233 -13.48 16.81 22.28
CA ALA A 233 -12.36 17.25 23.10
C ALA A 233 -11.04 17.12 22.33
N ALA A 234 -10.11 18.06 22.53
CA ALA A 234 -8.79 18.07 21.90
C ALA A 234 -7.69 17.50 22.81
N ASP A 235 -8.07 16.86 23.92
CA ASP A 235 -7.16 16.35 24.95
C ASP A 235 -6.63 14.94 24.66
N ILE A 236 -7.23 14.22 23.70
CA ILE A 236 -6.75 12.92 23.24
C ILE A 236 -6.38 12.94 21.74
N PRO A 237 -5.50 12.03 21.28
CA PRO A 237 -4.98 12.06 19.92
C PRO A 237 -6.05 12.02 18.82
N GLU A 238 -7.09 11.20 18.97
CA GLU A 238 -8.21 11.09 18.02
C GLU A 238 -9.01 12.40 17.91
N GLY A 239 -9.09 13.16 19.00
CA GLY A 239 -9.72 14.48 19.01
C GLY A 239 -8.83 15.55 18.37
N MET A 240 -7.53 15.51 18.64
CA MET A 240 -6.55 16.45 18.08
C MET A 240 -6.56 16.47 16.55
N CYS A 241 -6.63 15.31 15.89
CA CYS A 241 -6.65 15.28 14.42
C CYS A 241 -7.96 15.85 13.83
N HIS A 242 -9.10 15.76 14.53
CA HIS A 242 -10.33 16.41 14.10
C HIS A 242 -10.27 17.93 14.26
N HIS A 243 -9.67 18.42 15.35
CA HIS A 243 -9.39 19.84 15.53
C HIS A 243 -8.41 20.37 14.48
N ALA A 244 -7.40 19.57 14.10
CA ALA A 244 -6.49 19.92 13.02
C ALA A 244 -7.23 20.19 11.70
N ILE A 245 -8.20 19.33 11.35
CA ILE A 245 -9.05 19.52 10.16
C ILE A 245 -9.83 20.83 10.26
N TYR A 246 -10.43 21.12 11.42
CA TYR A 246 -11.15 22.37 11.65
C TYR A 246 -10.27 23.60 11.45
N HIS A 247 -9.06 23.63 12.01
CA HIS A 247 -8.11 24.73 11.83
C HIS A 247 -7.64 24.84 10.38
N GLN A 248 -7.41 23.71 9.70
CA GLN A 248 -6.99 23.70 8.30
C GLN A 248 -8.04 24.36 7.39
N TYR A 249 -9.32 24.04 7.54
CA TYR A 249 -10.40 24.66 6.77
C TYR A 249 -10.58 26.16 7.06
N ARG A 250 -10.08 26.66 8.19
CA ARG A 250 -10.05 28.10 8.53
C ARG A 250 -8.80 28.83 8.05
N GLY A 251 -7.82 28.10 7.53
CA GLY A 251 -6.53 28.65 7.11
C GLY A 251 -5.51 28.79 8.25
N ASP A 252 -5.80 28.28 9.45
CA ASP A 252 -4.90 28.29 10.60
C ASP A 252 -3.86 27.15 10.49
N LEU A 253 -3.03 27.19 9.44
CA LEU A 253 -2.15 26.08 9.06
C LEU A 253 -1.14 25.67 10.15
N SER A 254 -0.59 26.63 10.89
CA SER A 254 0.36 26.36 11.97
C SER A 254 -0.27 25.52 13.09
N GLU A 255 -1.49 25.88 13.49
CA GLU A 255 -2.23 25.17 14.54
C GLU A 255 -2.65 23.78 14.05
N ALA A 256 -3.11 23.69 12.79
CA ALA A 256 -3.46 22.42 12.17
C ALA A 256 -2.27 21.43 12.15
N LEU A 257 -1.09 21.90 11.73
CA LEU A 257 0.11 21.06 11.65
C LEU A 257 0.63 20.63 13.02
N ASP A 258 0.56 21.51 14.03
CA ASP A 258 0.92 21.16 15.39
C ASP A 258 -0.03 20.08 15.95
N LEU A 259 -1.34 20.24 15.79
CA LEU A 259 -2.34 19.25 16.21
C LEU A 259 -2.19 17.92 15.48
N TYR A 260 -1.94 17.91 14.17
CA TYR A 260 -1.64 16.67 13.44
C TYR A 260 -0.40 15.98 13.99
N SER A 261 0.66 16.73 14.27
CA SER A 261 1.92 16.20 14.80
C SER A 261 1.77 15.65 16.21
N GLN A 262 1.06 16.36 17.08
CA GLN A 262 0.73 15.92 18.44
C GLN A 262 -0.13 14.66 18.42
N SER A 263 -1.14 14.60 17.54
CA SER A 263 -1.99 13.43 17.35
C SER A 263 -1.19 12.19 16.95
N LEU A 264 -0.36 12.29 15.89
CA LEU A 264 0.49 11.17 15.44
C LEU A 264 1.47 10.71 16.53
N LYS A 265 2.07 11.65 17.26
CA LYS A 265 2.95 11.35 18.39
C LYS A 265 2.22 10.63 19.51
N GLY A 266 1.01 11.08 19.86
CA GLY A 266 0.17 10.47 20.87
C GLY A 266 -0.32 9.07 20.50
N MET A 267 -0.59 8.82 19.22
CA MET A 267 -0.93 7.50 18.68
C MET A 267 0.29 6.58 18.49
N ASN A 268 1.52 7.09 18.66
CA ASN A 268 2.76 6.41 18.29
C ASN A 268 2.73 5.86 16.84
N ALA A 269 2.17 6.66 15.93
CA ALA A 269 1.95 6.29 14.54
C ALA A 269 2.70 7.23 13.59
N LYS A 270 3.01 6.74 12.39
CA LYS A 270 3.63 7.54 11.32
C LYS A 270 2.61 8.13 10.34
N SER A 271 1.40 7.58 10.35
CA SER A 271 0.28 7.94 9.49
C SER A 271 -1.02 7.57 10.20
N PHE A 272 -2.12 8.19 9.79
CA PHE A 272 -3.44 7.87 10.30
C PHE A 272 -4.00 6.61 9.62
N ASP A 273 -4.82 5.86 10.36
CA ASP A 273 -5.64 4.77 9.82
C ASP A 273 -6.91 5.32 9.14
N ASN A 274 -6.73 6.33 8.28
CA ASN A 274 -7.78 6.99 7.52
C ASN A 274 -7.18 7.75 6.33
N ALA A 275 -7.59 7.38 5.12
CA ALA A 275 -7.03 7.94 3.90
C ALA A 275 -7.33 9.43 3.70
N LEU A 276 -8.49 9.91 4.16
CA LEU A 276 -8.87 11.32 4.05
C LEU A 276 -8.04 12.19 4.98
N ILE A 277 -7.85 11.74 6.23
CA ILE A 277 -7.04 12.47 7.22
C ILE A 277 -5.58 12.54 6.76
N ASN A 278 -5.03 11.44 6.23
CA ASN A 278 -3.70 11.45 5.63
C ASN A 278 -3.60 12.44 4.46
N LEU A 279 -4.61 12.47 3.57
CA LEU A 279 -4.63 13.41 2.46
C LEU A 279 -4.65 14.86 2.94
N PHE A 280 -5.51 15.19 3.91
CA PHE A 280 -5.61 16.53 4.48
C PHE A 280 -4.33 16.97 5.16
N TYR A 281 -3.69 16.10 5.93
CA TYR A 281 -2.38 16.36 6.54
C TYR A 281 -1.31 16.67 5.47
N ILE A 282 -1.27 15.91 4.37
CA ILE A 282 -0.36 16.20 3.25
C ILE A 282 -0.68 17.55 2.61
N ILE A 283 -1.96 17.88 2.40
CA ILE A 283 -2.36 19.20 1.88
C ILE A 283 -1.87 20.32 2.81
N ALA A 284 -1.99 20.16 4.13
CA ALA A 284 -1.51 21.13 5.10
C ALA A 284 0.02 21.34 4.99
N LEU A 285 0.80 20.25 4.90
CA LEU A 285 2.25 20.31 4.73
C LEU A 285 2.65 20.98 3.39
N LEU A 286 1.90 20.72 2.33
CA LEU A 286 2.13 21.36 1.02
C LEU A 286 1.83 22.86 1.07
N ASN A 287 0.75 23.27 1.74
CA ASN A 287 0.37 24.67 1.86
C ASN A 287 1.33 25.46 2.76
N ASP A 288 1.89 24.84 3.80
CA ASP A 288 2.88 25.47 4.69
C ASP A 288 4.24 25.72 4.00
N SER A 289 4.66 24.81 3.11
CA SER A 289 5.84 24.99 2.23
C SER A 289 7.18 25.28 2.92
N THR A 290 7.28 25.15 4.25
CA THR A 290 8.54 25.29 5.00
C THR A 290 9.53 24.17 4.70
N ILE A 291 10.81 24.38 5.03
CA ILE A 291 11.87 23.37 4.85
C ILE A 291 11.53 22.12 5.68
N GLU A 292 11.01 22.31 6.89
CA GLU A 292 10.56 21.26 7.81
C GLU A 292 9.41 20.45 7.23
N SER A 293 8.40 21.11 6.64
CA SER A 293 7.29 20.45 5.97
C SER A 293 7.72 19.66 4.73
N LYS A 294 8.57 20.25 3.88
CA LYS A 294 9.19 19.55 2.73
C LYS A 294 10.02 18.34 3.18
N ARG A 295 10.80 18.47 4.26
CA ARG A 295 11.57 17.37 4.83
C ARG A 295 10.68 16.27 5.37
N THR A 296 9.60 16.61 6.06
CA THR A 296 8.60 15.67 6.57
C THR A 296 7.96 14.90 5.43
N LEU A 297 7.49 15.58 4.39
CA LEU A 297 6.95 14.95 3.18
C LEU A 297 7.95 13.95 2.57
N ARG A 298 9.21 14.36 2.36
CA ARG A 298 10.25 13.46 1.83
C ARG A 298 10.46 12.24 2.75
N MET A 299 10.57 12.44 4.07
CA MET A 299 10.76 11.33 5.02
C MET A 299 9.61 10.32 5.04
N LEU A 300 8.37 10.75 4.83
CA LEU A 300 7.21 9.86 4.75
C LEU A 300 7.29 8.88 3.57
N PHE A 301 8.00 9.24 2.49
CA PHE A 301 8.07 8.44 1.26
C PHE A 301 9.45 7.81 0.97
N ILE A 302 10.44 8.00 1.85
CA ILE A 302 11.82 7.48 1.70
C ILE A 302 11.94 5.94 1.94
N LYS A 303 10.89 5.25 2.42
CA LYS A 303 10.95 3.81 2.73
C LYS A 303 9.82 2.99 2.08
N GLY A 304 10.09 1.69 1.90
CA GLY A 304 9.23 0.71 1.22
C GLY A 304 7.81 0.55 1.80
N TYR A 305 7.02 -0.28 1.10
CA TYR A 305 5.58 -0.58 1.26
C TYR A 305 4.80 0.27 2.28
N LEU A 306 3.98 1.19 1.77
CA LEU A 306 3.07 2.00 2.59
C LEU A 306 1.71 1.30 2.76
N PRO A 307 1.01 1.56 3.88
CA PRO A 307 -0.39 1.18 4.03
C PRO A 307 -1.25 1.70 2.88
N SER A 308 -2.36 1.02 2.57
CA SER A 308 -3.23 1.40 1.46
C SER A 308 -3.80 2.82 1.63
N GLU A 309 -4.05 3.21 2.88
CA GLU A 309 -4.58 4.49 3.34
C GLU A 309 -3.65 5.65 2.99
N MET A 310 -2.36 5.38 2.77
CA MET A 310 -1.37 6.39 2.38
C MET A 310 -1.25 6.56 0.87
N ILE A 311 -1.84 5.68 0.06
CA ILE A 311 -1.65 5.70 -1.40
C ILE A 311 -2.16 7.01 -2.05
N PRO A 312 -3.37 7.55 -1.72
CA PRO A 312 -3.80 8.83 -2.27
C PRO A 312 -2.87 9.98 -1.85
N ALA A 313 -2.52 10.02 -0.56
CA ALA A 313 -1.65 11.02 0.04
C ALA A 313 -0.24 11.00 -0.60
N GLN A 314 0.31 9.80 -0.87
CA GLN A 314 1.57 9.61 -1.57
C GLN A 314 1.51 10.09 -3.02
N LEU A 315 0.43 9.77 -3.75
CA LEU A 315 0.26 10.23 -5.13
C LEU A 315 0.28 11.76 -5.19
N LEU A 316 -0.48 12.44 -4.31
CA LEU A 316 -0.49 13.90 -4.22
C LEU A 316 0.90 14.45 -3.88
N ALA A 317 1.53 13.93 -2.83
CA ALA A 317 2.82 14.45 -2.36
C ALA A 317 3.92 14.28 -3.41
N LEU A 318 4.03 13.11 -4.05
CA LEU A 318 5.03 12.89 -5.10
C LEU A 318 4.77 13.79 -6.31
N TYR A 319 3.51 14.00 -6.68
CA TYR A 319 3.16 14.92 -7.75
C TYR A 319 3.54 16.37 -7.40
N ALA A 320 3.23 16.84 -6.19
CA ALA A 320 3.49 18.21 -5.74
C ALA A 320 4.98 18.48 -5.52
N LEU A 321 5.73 17.48 -5.03
CA LEU A 321 7.19 17.53 -4.92
C LEU A 321 7.89 17.31 -6.27
N ASN A 322 7.14 17.16 -7.36
CA ASN A 322 7.68 16.85 -8.69
C ASN A 322 8.55 15.58 -8.74
N GLU A 323 8.38 14.64 -7.80
CA GLU A 323 9.11 13.38 -7.77
C GLU A 323 8.54 12.36 -8.78
N ASN A 324 9.18 11.20 -8.90
CA ASN A 324 8.72 10.13 -9.80
C ASN A 324 7.46 9.43 -9.24
N ILE A 325 6.32 9.61 -9.93
CA ILE A 325 5.02 9.03 -9.58
C ILE A 325 4.77 7.65 -10.19
N GLU A 326 5.59 7.17 -11.13
CA GLU A 326 5.32 5.91 -11.85
C GLU A 326 5.24 4.66 -10.94
N PRO A 327 6.06 4.53 -9.88
CA PRO A 327 5.94 3.41 -8.95
C PRO A 327 4.57 3.36 -8.24
N VAL A 328 4.06 4.51 -7.80
CA VAL A 328 2.75 4.57 -7.12
C VAL A 328 1.61 4.33 -8.12
N ILE A 329 1.71 4.85 -9.35
CA ILE A 329 0.73 4.58 -10.41
C ILE A 329 0.64 3.08 -10.70
N LYS A 330 1.78 2.39 -10.82
CA LYS A 330 1.81 0.94 -11.07
C LYS A 330 1.12 0.16 -9.94
N HIS A 331 1.35 0.57 -8.69
CA HIS A 331 0.69 -0.05 -7.54
C HIS A 331 -0.83 0.20 -7.56
N ILE A 332 -1.24 1.45 -7.83
CA ILE A 332 -2.66 1.82 -7.97
C ILE A 332 -3.33 0.94 -9.03
N LEU A 333 -2.77 0.84 -10.24
CA LEU A 333 -3.36 0.06 -11.32
C LEU A 333 -3.46 -1.44 -11.01
N TYR A 334 -2.53 -1.97 -10.23
CA TYR A 334 -2.53 -3.39 -9.84
C TYR A 334 -3.56 -3.72 -8.75
N SER A 335 -3.79 -2.79 -7.81
CA SER A 335 -4.59 -3.04 -6.61
C SER A 335 -5.93 -2.29 -6.57
N TYR A 336 -6.25 -1.48 -7.59
CA TYR A 336 -7.40 -0.57 -7.58
C TYR A 336 -8.71 -1.23 -7.18
N ASP A 337 -9.04 -2.37 -7.79
CA ASP A 337 -10.32 -3.04 -7.54
C ASP A 337 -10.49 -3.51 -6.09
N ASN A 338 -9.38 -3.81 -5.41
CA ASN A 338 -9.35 -4.25 -4.02
C ASN A 338 -9.39 -3.10 -3.02
N TYR A 339 -9.23 -1.84 -3.45
CA TYR A 339 -9.27 -0.72 -2.54
C TYR A 339 -10.70 -0.44 -2.03
N PRO A 340 -10.85 0.00 -0.77
CA PRO A 340 -12.09 0.54 -0.25
C PRO A 340 -12.59 1.78 -1.02
N SER A 341 -13.89 2.08 -0.89
CA SER A 341 -14.57 3.18 -1.56
C SER A 341 -13.88 4.53 -1.36
N LEU A 342 -13.51 4.87 -0.12
CA LEU A 342 -12.83 6.13 0.19
C LEU A 342 -11.52 6.27 -0.60
N ILE A 343 -10.68 5.24 -0.61
CA ILE A 343 -9.38 5.27 -1.31
C ILE A 343 -9.59 5.46 -2.81
N LYS A 344 -10.59 4.77 -3.40
CA LYS A 344 -10.96 4.92 -4.81
C LYS A 344 -11.40 6.36 -5.12
N VAL A 345 -12.27 6.94 -4.31
CA VAL A 345 -12.73 8.33 -4.43
C VAL A 345 -11.56 9.31 -4.39
N LEU A 346 -10.64 9.16 -3.44
CA LEU A 346 -9.49 10.08 -3.32
C LEU A 346 -8.50 9.94 -4.49
N ILE A 347 -8.26 8.72 -4.99
CA ILE A 347 -7.47 8.50 -6.20
C ILE A 347 -8.15 9.15 -7.41
N MET A 348 -9.48 9.00 -7.54
CA MET A 348 -10.26 9.62 -8.62
C MET A 348 -10.18 11.15 -8.56
N LEU A 349 -10.32 11.73 -7.36
CA LEU A 349 -10.20 13.17 -7.12
C LEU A 349 -8.83 13.69 -7.57
N ILE A 350 -7.74 13.16 -7.02
CA ILE A 350 -6.37 13.59 -7.37
C ILE A 350 -6.12 13.39 -8.88
N THR A 351 -6.55 12.26 -9.44
CA THR A 351 -6.33 11.98 -10.87
C THR A 351 -7.07 12.97 -11.76
N ARG A 352 -8.31 13.34 -11.40
CA ARG A 352 -9.14 14.29 -12.16
C ARG A 352 -8.59 15.71 -12.01
N HIS A 353 -8.38 16.15 -10.78
CA HIS A 353 -7.92 17.48 -10.40
C HIS A 353 -6.61 17.85 -11.09
N TYR A 354 -5.61 16.95 -11.01
CA TYR A 354 -4.29 17.18 -11.59
C TYR A 354 -4.14 16.69 -13.04
N ARG A 355 -5.26 16.33 -13.69
CA ARG A 355 -5.34 15.88 -15.09
C ARG A 355 -4.40 14.72 -15.44
N LEU A 356 -4.30 13.74 -14.52
CA LEU A 356 -3.41 12.58 -14.63
C LEU A 356 -4.02 11.40 -15.43
N GLN A 357 -5.19 11.56 -16.06
CA GLN A 357 -5.93 10.46 -16.71
C GLN A 357 -5.14 9.78 -17.85
N LYS A 358 -4.22 10.52 -18.51
CA LYS A 358 -3.35 9.94 -19.55
C LYS A 358 -2.35 8.93 -18.99
N ARG A 359 -1.93 9.11 -17.73
CA ARG A 359 -0.97 8.23 -17.03
C ARG A 359 -1.70 7.16 -16.22
N ILE A 360 -2.69 7.55 -15.42
CA ILE A 360 -3.52 6.67 -14.60
C ILE A 360 -4.73 6.25 -15.42
N LYS A 361 -4.60 5.14 -16.15
CA LYS A 361 -5.63 4.60 -17.06
C LYS A 361 -6.76 3.88 -16.31
N LEU A 362 -7.38 4.57 -15.35
CA LEU A 362 -8.57 4.11 -14.65
C LEU A 362 -9.83 4.62 -15.34
N ASN A 363 -10.90 3.84 -15.29
CA ASN A 363 -12.21 4.32 -15.74
C ASN A 363 -12.79 5.25 -14.65
N ILE A 364 -12.60 6.56 -14.85
CA ILE A 364 -13.06 7.65 -13.99
C ILE A 364 -14.19 8.38 -14.72
N SER A 365 -15.42 8.27 -14.21
CA SER A 365 -16.62 8.91 -14.76
C SER A 365 -17.45 9.57 -13.67
N ASP A 366 -18.37 10.45 -14.07
CA ASP A 366 -19.28 11.13 -13.16
C ASP A 366 -20.26 10.13 -12.51
N ASP A 367 -20.78 9.18 -13.27
CA ASP A 367 -21.64 8.11 -12.72
C ASP A 367 -20.95 7.31 -11.61
N LYS A 368 -19.65 7.02 -11.78
CA LYS A 368 -18.89 6.26 -10.78
C LYS A 368 -18.65 7.03 -9.51
N ILE A 369 -18.35 8.33 -9.60
CA ILE A 369 -18.14 9.12 -8.38
C ILE A 369 -19.47 9.24 -7.61
N GLN A 370 -20.59 9.43 -8.32
CA GLN A 370 -21.93 9.46 -7.72
C GLN A 370 -22.27 8.15 -7.01
N GLN A 371 -21.96 6.99 -7.61
CA GLN A 371 -22.15 5.69 -6.96
C GLN A 371 -21.45 5.58 -5.60
N PHE A 372 -20.35 6.31 -5.39
CA PHE A 372 -19.61 6.28 -4.12
C PHE A 372 -20.05 7.35 -3.12
N ILE A 373 -20.35 8.58 -3.56
CA ILE A 373 -20.46 9.73 -2.64
C ILE A 373 -21.76 10.54 -2.73
N ASP A 374 -22.79 10.10 -3.46
CA ASP A 374 -24.05 10.86 -3.59
C ASP A 374 -24.92 10.85 -2.31
N ALA A 375 -24.56 10.05 -1.30
CA ALA A 375 -25.29 10.00 -0.03
C ALA A 375 -25.11 11.29 0.80
N ASP A 376 -26.19 11.75 1.44
CA ASP A 376 -26.25 13.02 2.22
C ASP A 376 -25.21 13.12 3.36
N HIS A 377 -24.83 11.99 3.96
CA HIS A 377 -23.81 11.97 5.03
C HIS A 377 -22.37 12.14 4.53
N LEU A 378 -22.15 12.30 3.22
CA LEU A 378 -20.83 12.40 2.57
C LEU A 378 -20.59 13.78 1.94
N LYS A 379 -21.32 14.81 2.36
CA LYS A 379 -21.23 16.20 1.84
C LYS A 379 -19.81 16.75 1.79
N LEU A 380 -18.94 16.41 2.74
CA LEU A 380 -17.54 16.86 2.70
C LEU A 380 -16.81 16.31 1.48
N LEU A 381 -16.99 15.03 1.14
CA LEU A 381 -16.38 14.45 -0.06
C LEU A 381 -16.99 15.05 -1.33
N GLN A 382 -18.29 15.34 -1.34
CA GLN A 382 -18.95 16.04 -2.44
C GLN A 382 -18.36 17.45 -2.62
N LEU A 383 -18.13 18.18 -1.52
CA LEU A 383 -17.45 19.48 -1.52
C LEU A 383 -16.05 19.36 -2.11
N GLU A 384 -15.23 18.42 -1.63
CA GLU A 384 -13.87 18.23 -2.17
C GLU A 384 -13.86 17.87 -3.67
N CYS A 385 -14.91 17.20 -4.17
CA CYS A 385 -15.09 16.89 -5.60
C CYS A 385 -15.77 18.01 -6.42
N SER A 386 -16.21 19.10 -5.80
CA SER A 386 -17.04 20.14 -6.43
C SER A 386 -16.31 21.00 -7.49
N GLN A 387 -15.00 20.84 -7.66
CA GLN A 387 -14.23 21.52 -8.71
C GLN A 387 -14.00 20.63 -9.95
N ASP A 388 -14.22 19.31 -9.81
CA ASP A 388 -13.61 18.31 -10.69
C ASP A 388 -14.61 17.40 -11.40
N PHE A 389 -15.82 17.26 -10.86
CA PHE A 389 -16.86 16.35 -11.35
C PHE A 389 -18.16 17.10 -11.59
N ALA A 390 -18.75 16.94 -12.78
CA ALA A 390 -19.91 17.74 -13.21
C ALA A 390 -21.08 17.74 -12.22
N PRO A 391 -21.50 16.60 -11.63
CA PRO A 391 -22.62 16.57 -10.68
C PRO A 391 -22.41 17.42 -9.43
N TYR A 392 -21.14 17.62 -9.00
CA TYR A 392 -20.80 18.39 -7.81
C TYR A 392 -20.39 19.83 -8.13
N ILE A 393 -19.93 20.09 -9.36
CA ILE A 393 -19.73 21.47 -9.87
C ILE A 393 -21.05 22.23 -9.86
N GLU A 394 -22.13 21.59 -10.32
CA GLU A 394 -23.47 22.20 -10.34
C GLU A 394 -24.00 22.53 -8.92
N LYS A 395 -23.58 21.76 -7.91
CA LYS A 395 -23.97 21.92 -6.51
C LYS A 395 -22.94 22.67 -5.65
N ALA A 396 -21.86 23.17 -6.24
CA ALA A 396 -20.73 23.70 -5.47
C ALA A 396 -21.13 24.82 -4.49
N ASN A 397 -21.96 25.78 -4.96
CA ASN A 397 -22.43 26.88 -4.11
C ASN A 397 -23.32 26.41 -2.95
N GLU A 398 -24.17 25.42 -3.18
CA GLU A 398 -25.02 24.81 -2.14
C GLU A 398 -24.14 24.12 -1.09
N LEU A 399 -23.19 23.29 -1.54
CA LEU A 399 -22.26 22.59 -0.65
C LEU A 399 -21.41 23.57 0.18
N ILE A 400 -20.94 24.67 -0.41
CA ILE A 400 -20.20 25.72 0.31
C ILE A 400 -21.10 26.39 1.35
N GLN A 401 -22.36 26.69 1.01
CA GLN A 401 -23.31 27.29 1.95
C GLN A 401 -23.67 26.35 3.11
N GLU A 402 -23.89 25.06 2.83
CA GLU A 402 -24.26 24.07 3.84
C GLU A 402 -23.11 23.72 4.78
N THR A 403 -21.91 23.54 4.25
CA THR A 403 -20.72 23.18 5.05
C THR A 403 -20.08 24.40 5.71
N GLY A 404 -20.21 25.57 5.07
CA GLY A 404 -19.55 26.81 5.48
C GLY A 404 -18.08 26.90 5.04
N PHE A 405 -17.63 26.04 4.12
CA PHE A 405 -16.22 25.94 3.72
C PHE A 405 -16.04 25.88 2.20
N SER A 406 -14.84 26.20 1.74
CA SER A 406 -14.38 25.89 0.39
C SER A 406 -13.57 24.58 0.38
N PRO A 407 -13.47 23.89 -0.77
CA PRO A 407 -12.62 22.70 -0.89
C PRO A 407 -11.16 23.01 -0.52
N LEU A 408 -10.45 22.04 0.07
CA LEU A 408 -9.06 22.25 0.50
C LEU A 408 -8.07 22.31 -0.67
N LEU A 409 -8.36 21.58 -1.76
CA LEU A 409 -7.55 21.69 -2.97
C LEU A 409 -7.87 23.01 -3.70
N PRO A 410 -6.86 23.86 -3.96
CA PRO A 410 -7.08 25.08 -4.73
C PRO A 410 -7.39 24.73 -6.19
N PRO A 411 -8.03 25.63 -6.96
CA PRO A 411 -8.28 25.41 -8.38
C PRO A 411 -7.00 25.04 -9.14
N TYR A 412 -7.06 23.95 -9.93
CA TYR A 412 -5.90 23.45 -10.65
C TYR A 412 -5.31 24.49 -11.60
N GLN A 413 -4.05 24.87 -11.35
CA GLN A 413 -3.24 25.67 -12.25
C GLN A 413 -2.33 24.76 -13.06
N LYS A 414 -2.47 24.80 -14.39
CA LYS A 414 -1.63 24.00 -15.28
C LYS A 414 -0.21 24.58 -15.30
N THR A 415 0.74 23.83 -14.75
CA THR A 415 2.19 24.07 -14.88
C THR A 415 2.77 23.04 -15.83
N ASP A 416 3.58 23.47 -16.80
CA ASP A 416 4.14 22.53 -17.77
C ASP A 416 5.23 21.65 -17.14
N GLU A 417 5.43 20.43 -17.66
CA GLU A 417 6.33 19.43 -17.04
C GLU A 417 7.80 19.89 -16.98
N TRP A 418 8.21 20.76 -17.92
CA TRP A 418 9.56 21.33 -17.92
C TRP A 418 9.79 22.32 -16.76
N GLU A 419 8.82 23.17 -16.44
CA GLU A 419 8.89 24.13 -15.31
C GLU A 419 9.01 23.37 -13.98
N ARG A 420 8.24 22.28 -13.85
CA ARG A 420 8.25 21.39 -12.69
C ARG A 420 9.60 20.70 -12.48
N VAL A 421 10.21 20.20 -13.55
CA VAL A 421 11.53 19.56 -13.49
C VAL A 421 12.59 20.58 -13.09
N LEU A 422 12.58 21.79 -13.64
CA LEU A 422 13.55 22.83 -13.27
C LEU A 422 13.41 23.25 -11.80
N ALA A 423 12.18 23.46 -11.32
CA ALA A 423 11.93 23.77 -9.91
C ALA A 423 12.46 22.69 -8.96
N LEU A 424 12.25 21.40 -9.29
CA LEU A 424 12.78 20.29 -8.49
C LEU A 424 14.31 20.30 -8.42
N LEU A 425 14.97 20.55 -9.55
CA LEU A 425 16.42 20.52 -9.65
C LEU A 425 17.07 21.66 -8.87
N LEU A 426 16.47 22.86 -8.90
CA LEU A 426 16.89 24.02 -8.10
C LEU A 426 16.74 23.77 -6.59
N ASP A 427 15.67 23.08 -6.17
CA ASP A 427 15.48 22.73 -4.76
C ASP A 427 16.48 21.66 -4.30
N LYS A 428 16.79 20.67 -5.14
CA LYS A 428 17.74 19.59 -4.81
C LYS A 428 19.20 20.05 -4.79
N SER A 429 19.60 20.99 -5.65
CA SER A 429 21.01 21.43 -5.75
C SER A 429 21.52 22.13 -4.50
N LYS A 430 20.61 22.67 -3.68
CA LYS A 430 20.90 23.39 -2.43
C LYS A 430 21.20 22.46 -1.23
N GLU A 431 21.01 21.15 -1.36
CA GLU A 431 21.21 20.15 -0.29
C GLU A 431 22.37 19.19 -0.61
N LEU A 432 23.64 19.50 -0.28
CA LEU A 432 24.77 18.61 -0.56
C LEU A 432 25.86 18.53 0.54
N PRO A 433 26.32 17.31 0.88
CA PRO A 433 27.61 17.05 1.53
C PRO A 433 28.68 16.46 0.57
N SER A 434 29.93 16.84 0.78
CA SER A 434 31.13 16.53 -0.03
C SER A 434 31.76 15.15 0.25
N LYS A 435 32.26 14.46 -0.80
CA LYS A 435 33.05 13.19 -0.74
C LYS A 435 34.57 13.45 -0.81
N ASN A 436 35.35 12.62 -0.12
CA ASN A 436 36.82 12.57 -0.18
C ASN A 436 37.34 11.27 -0.84
N ASN A 437 38.51 11.40 -1.49
CA ASN A 437 39.16 10.45 -2.40
C ASN A 437 40.14 9.44 -1.75
N ASP A 438 40.42 8.41 -2.56
CA ASP A 438 41.32 7.25 -2.45
C ASP A 438 42.80 7.55 -2.10
N LYS A 439 43.56 6.48 -1.74
CA LYS A 439 45.00 6.34 -2.07
C LYS A 439 45.39 4.88 -2.33
N LYS A 440 46.28 4.70 -3.33
CA LYS A 440 46.92 3.43 -3.74
C LYS A 440 48.46 3.43 -3.50
N GLY A 441 49.04 2.23 -3.40
CA GLY A 441 50.43 1.83 -3.19
C GLY A 441 50.68 0.39 -3.71
N LYS A 442 51.95 0.08 -4.01
CA LYS A 442 52.43 -1.08 -4.80
C LYS A 442 53.29 -2.03 -3.95
N SER A 443 53.35 -3.32 -4.32
CA SER A 443 54.61 -4.10 -4.35
C SER A 443 54.54 -5.34 -5.25
N ASP A 444 55.70 -5.74 -5.76
CA ASP A 444 55.94 -6.89 -6.65
C ASP A 444 55.93 -8.26 -5.92
N SER A 445 55.42 -9.30 -6.59
CA SER A 445 55.81 -10.69 -6.35
C SER A 445 55.74 -11.51 -7.65
N GLN A 446 56.52 -12.60 -7.78
CA GLN A 446 56.54 -13.50 -8.94
C GLN A 446 55.32 -14.44 -9.05
N SER A 447 54.19 -13.93 -8.59
CA SER A 447 52.86 -14.50 -8.70
C SER A 447 51.86 -13.34 -8.69
N ARG A 448 50.90 -13.35 -9.60
CA ARG A 448 49.93 -12.26 -9.75
C ARG A 448 48.52 -12.81 -9.69
N ILE A 449 47.61 -12.01 -9.15
CA ILE A 449 46.19 -12.28 -9.22
C ILE A 449 45.63 -11.58 -10.47
N ILE A 450 44.95 -12.37 -11.31
CA ILE A 450 44.17 -11.88 -12.44
C ILE A 450 42.68 -12.10 -12.17
N TYR A 451 41.83 -11.35 -12.86
CA TYR A 451 40.38 -11.48 -12.74
C TYR A 451 39.78 -11.92 -14.07
N ARG A 452 38.89 -12.91 -14.01
CA ARG A 452 38.05 -13.28 -15.16
C ARG A 452 36.63 -12.81 -14.94
N ILE A 453 36.08 -12.13 -15.94
CA ILE A 453 34.71 -11.60 -15.92
C ILE A 453 33.90 -12.28 -17.01
N ASP A 454 32.73 -12.80 -16.65
CA ASP A 454 31.79 -13.40 -17.59
C ASP A 454 30.81 -12.37 -18.21
N GLN A 455 29.98 -12.82 -19.14
CA GLN A 455 28.95 -11.99 -19.78
C GLN A 455 27.93 -11.37 -18.82
N ARG A 456 27.72 -11.97 -17.64
CA ARG A 456 26.83 -11.47 -16.58
C ARG A 456 27.58 -10.60 -15.56
N ASN A 457 28.82 -10.24 -15.86
CA ASN A 457 29.73 -9.49 -15.01
C ASN A 457 30.10 -10.16 -13.68
N ASN A 458 30.01 -11.50 -13.59
CA ASN A 458 30.54 -12.23 -12.44
C ASN A 458 32.07 -12.25 -12.50
N ILE A 459 32.70 -11.92 -11.38
CA ILE A 459 34.16 -11.84 -11.24
C ILE A 459 34.68 -13.12 -10.57
N ASN A 460 35.76 -13.69 -11.11
CA ASN A 460 36.48 -14.82 -10.50
C ASN A 460 37.99 -14.52 -10.44
N PRO A 461 38.64 -14.63 -9.27
CA PRO A 461 40.07 -14.39 -9.13
C PRO A 461 40.88 -15.65 -9.46
N TYR A 462 42.02 -15.49 -10.14
CA TYR A 462 42.93 -16.56 -10.53
C TYR A 462 44.37 -16.20 -10.16
N LEU A 463 45.09 -17.15 -9.56
CA LEU A 463 46.51 -17.02 -9.26
C LEU A 463 47.34 -17.50 -10.46
N GLN A 464 48.09 -16.60 -11.09
CA GLN A 464 49.10 -16.94 -12.09
C GLN A 464 50.50 -16.91 -11.48
N LYS A 465 51.35 -17.83 -11.93
CA LYS A 465 52.78 -17.89 -11.57
C LYS A 465 53.61 -17.77 -12.84
N SER A 466 54.79 -17.17 -12.74
CA SER A 466 55.77 -17.10 -13.83
C SER A 466 57.14 -17.49 -13.30
N LYS A 467 57.95 -18.15 -14.13
CA LYS A 467 59.36 -18.44 -13.83
C LYS A 467 60.27 -17.25 -14.18
N ASP A 468 59.91 -16.51 -15.22
CA ASP A 468 60.77 -15.50 -15.86
C ASP A 468 60.12 -14.10 -15.90
N GLY A 469 58.92 -13.94 -15.33
CA GLY A 469 58.11 -12.71 -15.38
C GLY A 469 57.44 -12.42 -16.73
N ILE A 470 57.85 -13.11 -17.80
CA ILE A 470 57.39 -12.89 -19.18
C ILE A 470 56.28 -13.89 -19.58
N VAL A 471 56.49 -15.19 -19.30
CA VAL A 471 55.51 -16.25 -19.63
C VAL A 471 54.73 -16.64 -18.38
N TRP A 472 53.42 -16.43 -18.40
CA TRP A 472 52.52 -16.68 -17.27
C TRP A 472 51.71 -17.96 -17.45
N SER A 473 51.51 -18.72 -16.37
CA SER A 473 50.67 -19.93 -16.40
C SER A 473 49.19 -19.60 -16.69
N LYS A 474 48.38 -20.60 -17.08
CA LYS A 474 46.92 -20.44 -17.30
C LYS A 474 46.15 -19.97 -16.06
N GLY A 475 46.78 -20.03 -14.89
CA GLY A 475 46.24 -19.60 -13.60
C GLY A 475 45.34 -20.64 -12.95
N ARG A 476 45.39 -20.73 -11.61
CA ARG A 476 44.48 -21.56 -10.81
C ARG A 476 43.40 -20.67 -10.19
N ILE A 477 42.13 -21.08 -10.26
CA ILE A 477 41.03 -20.36 -9.61
C ILE A 477 41.26 -20.29 -8.10
N ILE A 478 41.05 -19.11 -7.52
CA ILE A 478 41.13 -18.86 -6.08
C ILE A 478 39.69 -18.91 -5.52
N SER A 479 39.47 -19.68 -4.45
CA SER A 479 38.16 -19.67 -3.78
C SER A 479 37.93 -18.32 -3.12
N LEU A 480 36.68 -17.84 -3.08
CA LEU A 480 36.38 -16.53 -2.48
C LEU A 480 36.61 -16.52 -0.96
N THR A 481 36.52 -17.67 -0.29
CA THR A 481 36.86 -17.81 1.13
C THR A 481 38.35 -17.57 1.36
N THR A 482 39.22 -18.21 0.56
CA THR A 482 40.68 -18.00 0.64
C THR A 482 41.06 -16.58 0.22
N PHE A 483 40.41 -16.03 -0.80
CA PHE A 483 40.64 -14.66 -1.23
C PHE A 483 40.24 -13.65 -0.14
N GLN A 484 39.14 -13.86 0.57
CA GLN A 484 38.72 -12.96 1.65
C GLN A 484 39.62 -13.04 2.90
N GLN A 485 40.22 -14.20 3.18
CA GLN A 485 41.14 -14.40 4.32
C GLN A 485 42.50 -13.71 4.14
N GLY A 486 42.81 -13.24 2.93
CA GLY A 486 44.08 -12.59 2.60
C GLY A 486 45.11 -13.58 2.09
N MET A 487 45.89 -13.15 1.09
CA MET A 487 47.00 -13.91 0.52
C MET A 487 48.24 -13.01 0.39
N SER A 488 49.42 -13.61 0.45
CA SER A 488 50.70 -12.88 0.28
C SER A 488 50.84 -12.19 -1.07
N GLU A 489 50.13 -12.67 -2.09
CA GLU A 489 50.17 -12.20 -3.47
C GLU A 489 49.22 -11.02 -3.76
N MET A 490 48.46 -10.58 -2.75
CA MET A 490 47.48 -9.51 -2.90
C MET A 490 48.12 -8.14 -2.98
N ASN A 491 47.68 -7.35 -3.95
CA ASN A 491 47.87 -5.92 -3.96
C ASN A 491 46.65 -5.20 -3.34
N GLU A 492 46.72 -3.88 -3.27
CA GLU A 492 45.66 -3.08 -2.65
C GLU A 492 44.31 -3.14 -3.38
N THR A 493 44.31 -3.34 -4.71
CA THR A 493 43.07 -3.57 -5.47
C THR A 493 42.43 -4.89 -5.04
N ASP A 494 43.26 -5.93 -4.84
CA ASP A 494 42.81 -7.23 -4.39
C ASP A 494 42.22 -7.15 -2.97
N HIS A 495 42.90 -6.43 -2.07
CA HIS A 495 42.39 -6.12 -0.74
C HIS A 495 41.07 -5.34 -0.78
N ALA A 496 40.94 -4.31 -1.60
CA ALA A 496 39.68 -3.56 -1.75
C ALA A 496 38.52 -4.44 -2.27
N LEU A 497 38.83 -5.41 -3.14
CA LEU A 497 37.85 -6.37 -3.65
C LEU A 497 37.37 -7.36 -2.58
N THR A 498 38.18 -7.74 -1.59
CA THR A 498 37.74 -8.62 -0.49
C THR A 498 36.53 -8.05 0.25
N LEU A 499 36.45 -6.72 0.38
CA LEU A 499 35.33 -6.01 1.02
C LEU A 499 34.02 -6.05 0.20
N CYS A 500 34.10 -6.47 -1.07
CA CYS A 500 32.95 -6.58 -1.97
C CYS A 500 32.37 -8.01 -2.02
N ILE A 501 32.92 -8.95 -1.27
CA ILE A 501 32.43 -10.34 -1.19
C ILE A 501 31.24 -10.39 -0.23
N LYS A 502 30.14 -11.01 -0.66
CA LYS A 502 28.98 -11.30 0.20
C LYS A 502 28.63 -12.78 0.18
N THR A 503 28.16 -13.26 1.33
CA THR A 503 27.57 -14.59 1.48
C THR A 503 26.08 -14.51 1.16
N LEU A 504 25.61 -15.31 0.21
CA LEU A 504 24.19 -15.52 0.02
C LEU A 504 23.73 -16.63 0.96
N SER A 505 22.84 -16.31 1.91
CA SER A 505 22.00 -17.28 2.59
C SER A 505 20.66 -17.33 1.86
N SER A 506 20.32 -18.44 1.21
CA SER A 506 18.93 -18.78 0.93
C SER A 506 18.49 -19.74 2.01
N ASP A 507 17.34 -19.49 2.62
CA ASP A 507 16.76 -20.33 3.68
C ASP A 507 16.42 -21.78 3.22
N TRP A 508 16.71 -22.12 1.95
CA TRP A 508 16.34 -23.36 1.29
C TRP A 508 17.51 -24.14 0.65
N GLU A 509 18.72 -23.57 0.50
CA GLU A 509 19.91 -24.34 0.06
C GLU A 509 20.93 -24.44 1.20
N GLU A 510 21.31 -25.67 1.56
CA GLU A 510 22.26 -26.00 2.64
C GLU A 510 23.72 -25.59 2.34
N LYS A 511 23.98 -24.87 1.25
CA LYS A 511 25.32 -24.39 0.85
C LYS A 511 25.30 -22.89 0.57
N SER A 512 25.78 -22.13 1.55
CA SER A 512 26.07 -20.70 1.40
C SER A 512 27.03 -20.47 0.23
N ARG A 513 26.59 -19.77 -0.83
CA ARG A 513 27.46 -19.40 -1.95
C ARG A 513 28.02 -18.00 -1.73
N MET A 514 29.34 -17.88 -1.70
CA MET A 514 30.01 -16.58 -1.72
C MET A 514 30.10 -16.07 -3.15
N ARG A 515 29.93 -14.76 -3.35
CA ARG A 515 30.17 -14.09 -4.63
C ARG A 515 30.64 -12.65 -4.41
N PHE A 516 31.37 -12.09 -5.38
CA PHE A 516 31.47 -10.64 -5.48
C PHE A 516 30.07 -10.10 -5.80
N HIS A 517 29.50 -9.32 -4.87
CA HIS A 517 28.14 -8.81 -5.04
C HIS A 517 28.17 -7.29 -4.93
N SER A 518 28.15 -6.64 -6.09
CA SER A 518 27.78 -5.23 -6.32
C SER A 518 28.53 -4.72 -7.55
N PRO A 519 27.94 -3.78 -8.32
CA PRO A 519 28.65 -2.92 -9.25
C PRO A 519 29.95 -2.32 -8.71
N LYS A 520 30.03 -2.10 -7.39
CA LYS A 520 31.24 -1.67 -6.68
C LYS A 520 32.46 -2.58 -6.93
N SER A 521 32.26 -3.88 -7.10
CA SER A 521 33.35 -4.83 -7.37
C SER A 521 33.97 -4.59 -8.75
N ILE A 522 33.14 -4.28 -9.75
CA ILE A 522 33.59 -3.93 -11.09
C ILE A 522 34.28 -2.56 -11.09
N MET A 523 33.78 -1.62 -10.27
CA MET A 523 34.43 -0.31 -10.07
C MET A 523 35.85 -0.43 -9.52
N GLN A 524 36.10 -1.33 -8.56
CA GLN A 524 37.46 -1.53 -8.02
C GLN A 524 38.45 -2.03 -9.10
N LEU A 525 37.95 -2.72 -10.13
CA LEU A 525 38.74 -3.18 -11.27
C LEU A 525 38.87 -2.14 -12.39
N ALA A 526 38.29 -0.95 -12.26
CA ALA A 526 38.43 0.11 -13.26
C ALA A 526 39.91 0.54 -13.41
N GLY A 527 40.39 0.56 -14.65
CA GLY A 527 41.80 0.81 -14.96
C GLY A 527 42.78 -0.29 -14.55
N TYR A 528 42.30 -1.42 -13.99
CA TYR A 528 43.18 -2.52 -13.62
C TYR A 528 43.56 -3.35 -14.87
N PRO A 529 44.87 -3.57 -15.13
CA PRO A 529 45.31 -4.15 -16.39
C PRO A 529 45.10 -5.67 -16.49
N LEU A 530 44.91 -6.38 -15.38
CA LEU A 530 44.89 -7.86 -15.36
C LEU A 530 43.46 -8.42 -15.27
N VAL A 531 42.58 -7.94 -16.14
CA VAL A 531 41.19 -8.39 -16.25
C VAL A 531 40.98 -9.03 -17.62
N PHE A 532 40.41 -10.22 -17.66
CA PHE A 532 40.27 -11.06 -18.86
C PHE A 532 38.85 -11.64 -18.96
N SER A 533 38.45 -12.07 -20.16
CA SER A 533 37.16 -12.77 -20.35
C SER A 533 37.20 -14.17 -19.72
N ALA A 534 36.09 -14.56 -19.09
CA ALA A 534 35.91 -15.93 -18.60
C ALA A 534 35.75 -16.93 -19.76
N GLU A 535 35.09 -16.50 -20.83
CA GLU A 535 34.80 -17.29 -22.02
C GLU A 535 36.03 -17.43 -22.94
N LYS A 536 36.84 -16.37 -23.05
CA LYS A 536 38.03 -16.28 -23.89
C LYS A 536 39.21 -15.74 -23.07
N PRO A 537 39.91 -16.59 -22.29
CA PRO A 537 40.92 -16.16 -21.31
C PRO A 537 42.11 -15.38 -21.87
N GLU A 538 42.37 -15.48 -23.17
CA GLU A 538 43.39 -14.71 -23.89
C GLU A 538 42.97 -13.26 -24.18
N ARG A 539 41.68 -12.95 -24.08
CA ARG A 539 41.15 -11.61 -24.34
C ARG A 539 41.08 -10.80 -23.06
N GLN A 540 41.82 -9.70 -23.06
CA GLN A 540 41.78 -8.70 -21.99
C GLN A 540 40.47 -7.89 -22.06
N ILE A 541 39.88 -7.61 -20.90
CA ILE A 541 38.74 -6.71 -20.75
C ILE A 541 39.25 -5.42 -20.10
N THR A 542 38.97 -4.30 -20.74
CA THR A 542 39.22 -2.97 -20.18
C THR A 542 37.96 -2.49 -19.46
N ILE A 543 38.11 -2.06 -18.22
CA ILE A 543 37.05 -1.40 -17.46
C ILE A 543 37.40 0.08 -17.35
N ARG A 544 36.57 0.94 -17.93
CA ARG A 544 36.76 2.40 -17.92
C ARG A 544 35.78 3.04 -16.95
N LYS A 545 36.33 3.76 -15.97
CA LYS A 545 35.54 4.69 -15.14
C LYS A 545 35.30 5.97 -15.95
N GLU A 546 34.05 6.42 -15.97
CA GLU A 546 33.67 7.72 -16.50
C GLU A 546 32.96 8.50 -15.38
N GLU A 547 33.04 9.83 -15.44
CA GLU A 547 32.31 10.71 -14.54
C GLU A 547 30.90 10.97 -15.10
N PRO A 548 29.89 11.27 -14.26
CA PRO A 548 28.57 11.70 -14.72
C PRO A 548 28.65 12.99 -15.54
N GLN A 549 28.14 12.96 -16.78
CA GLN A 549 28.15 14.10 -17.69
C GLN A 549 26.75 14.46 -18.15
N ILE A 550 26.50 15.75 -18.30
CA ILE A 550 25.29 16.31 -18.90
C ILE A 550 25.69 17.09 -20.14
N THR A 551 25.00 16.85 -21.25
CA THR A 551 25.15 17.60 -22.49
C THR A 551 23.85 18.30 -22.84
N VAL A 552 23.91 19.62 -23.06
CA VAL A 552 22.78 20.44 -23.47
C VAL A 552 23.06 21.03 -24.84
N THR A 553 22.21 20.71 -25.81
CA THR A 553 22.34 21.19 -27.19
C THR A 553 21.14 22.05 -27.56
N LYS A 554 21.38 23.25 -28.09
CA LYS A 554 20.32 24.12 -28.62
C LYS A 554 19.82 23.57 -29.96
N THR A 555 18.51 23.47 -30.11
CA THR A 555 17.82 23.00 -31.32
C THR A 555 16.80 24.05 -31.77
N SER A 556 16.22 23.88 -32.96
CA SER A 556 15.15 24.77 -33.44
C SER A 556 13.93 24.83 -32.50
N ASN A 557 13.70 23.77 -31.71
CA ASN A 557 12.51 23.60 -30.89
C ASN A 557 12.81 23.76 -29.37
N GLY A 558 14.01 24.22 -29.00
CA GLY A 558 14.44 24.37 -27.60
C GLY A 558 15.75 23.64 -27.28
N PHE A 559 15.94 23.19 -26.05
CA PHE A 559 17.18 22.61 -25.52
C PHE A 559 17.04 21.11 -25.27
N LYS A 560 17.87 20.32 -25.95
CA LYS A 560 17.93 18.87 -25.75
C LYS A 560 18.96 18.55 -24.68
N VAL A 561 18.52 17.95 -23.58
CA VAL A 561 19.41 17.50 -22.51
C VAL A 561 19.66 16.00 -22.67
N LYS A 562 20.92 15.59 -22.58
CA LYS A 562 21.35 14.20 -22.57
C LYS A 562 22.33 13.99 -21.42
N SER A 563 22.42 12.76 -20.92
CA SER A 563 23.52 12.34 -20.06
C SER A 563 24.25 11.14 -20.68
N ASN A 564 25.49 10.90 -20.25
CA ASN A 564 26.21 9.67 -20.58
C ASN A 564 25.73 8.44 -19.76
N ILE A 565 24.68 8.62 -18.94
CA ILE A 565 24.11 7.58 -18.08
C ILE A 565 22.89 6.98 -18.75
N ASP A 566 23.00 5.69 -19.05
CA ASP A 566 21.89 4.86 -19.51
C ASP A 566 21.03 4.44 -18.29
N THR A 567 19.84 5.02 -18.16
CA THR A 567 18.98 4.82 -16.99
C THR A 567 18.49 3.39 -16.84
N ASP A 568 18.42 2.62 -17.93
CA ASP A 568 18.01 1.21 -17.91
C ASP A 568 19.12 0.28 -17.38
N LYS A 569 20.33 0.81 -17.20
CA LYS A 569 21.52 0.10 -16.73
C LYS A 569 21.97 0.56 -15.34
N ILE A 570 21.12 1.29 -14.62
CA ILE A 570 21.40 1.74 -13.25
C ILE A 570 21.19 0.58 -12.27
N GLU A 571 22.24 0.25 -11.52
CA GLU A 571 22.24 -0.71 -10.42
C GLU A 571 22.73 -0.02 -9.14
N GLY A 572 21.78 0.41 -8.30
CA GLY A 572 22.08 1.19 -7.10
C GLY A 572 22.67 2.56 -7.45
N ASN A 573 23.89 2.84 -6.99
CA ASN A 573 24.59 4.11 -7.20
C ASN A 573 25.62 4.04 -8.34
N TYR A 574 25.42 3.08 -9.24
CA TYR A 574 26.31 2.83 -10.37
C TYR A 574 25.49 2.60 -11.64
N MET A 575 26.06 2.96 -12.78
CA MET A 575 25.63 2.47 -14.09
C MET A 575 26.73 1.58 -14.65
N ILE A 576 26.38 0.38 -15.10
CA ILE A 576 27.32 -0.53 -15.78
C ILE A 576 26.82 -0.82 -17.18
N LYS A 577 27.66 -0.53 -18.17
CA LYS A 577 27.36 -0.82 -19.57
C LYS A 577 28.54 -1.51 -20.24
N ARG A 578 28.31 -2.71 -20.74
CA ARG A 578 29.26 -3.41 -21.61
C ARG A 578 29.09 -2.85 -23.04
N GLU A 579 30.01 -1.99 -23.46
CA GLU A 579 29.97 -1.35 -24.78
C GLU A 579 30.44 -2.31 -25.88
N THR A 580 31.41 -3.16 -25.57
CA THR A 580 31.90 -4.21 -26.49
C THR A 580 32.27 -5.48 -25.70
N GLU A 581 32.64 -6.57 -26.38
CA GLU A 581 33.14 -7.79 -25.72
C GLU A 581 34.35 -7.53 -24.79
N THR A 582 35.14 -6.48 -25.06
CA THR A 582 36.38 -6.15 -24.36
C THR A 582 36.33 -4.83 -23.60
N LEU A 583 35.22 -4.09 -23.62
CA LEU A 583 35.09 -2.79 -22.95
C LEU A 583 33.83 -2.74 -22.07
N ILE A 584 34.04 -2.51 -20.78
CA ILE A 584 32.99 -2.20 -19.81
C ILE A 584 33.17 -0.76 -19.36
N LYS A 585 32.11 0.04 -19.47
CA LYS A 585 32.03 1.36 -18.84
C LYS A 585 31.31 1.24 -17.52
N ILE A 586 31.81 1.97 -16.54
CA ILE A 586 31.16 2.11 -15.26
C ILE A 586 31.18 3.56 -14.80
N ILE A 587 30.04 4.04 -14.31
CA ILE A 587 29.88 5.37 -13.74
C ILE A 587 29.41 5.20 -12.31
N GLU A 588 30.09 5.82 -11.35
CA GLU A 588 29.60 5.97 -9.98
C GLU A 588 28.96 7.35 -9.84
N PHE A 589 27.82 7.41 -9.15
CA PHE A 589 27.17 8.68 -8.83
C PHE A 589 26.60 8.64 -7.42
N CYS A 590 26.51 9.79 -6.76
CA CYS A 590 25.78 9.92 -5.49
C CYS A 590 24.26 9.92 -5.73
N ASN A 591 23.47 9.81 -4.65
CA ASN A 591 22.01 9.84 -4.76
C ASN A 591 21.51 11.12 -5.43
N PHE A 592 22.09 12.27 -5.10
CA PHE A 592 21.76 13.55 -5.73
C PHE A 592 21.98 13.53 -7.25
N GLN A 593 23.14 13.03 -7.71
CA GLN A 593 23.45 12.92 -9.13
C GLN A 593 22.50 11.96 -9.85
N ARG A 594 22.18 10.82 -9.23
CA ARG A 594 21.21 9.85 -9.75
C ARG A 594 19.84 10.48 -9.95
N ASP A 595 19.32 11.11 -8.90
CA ASP A 595 17.98 11.68 -8.89
C ASP A 595 17.86 12.86 -9.86
N THR A 596 18.94 13.64 -10.01
CA THR A 596 19.05 14.71 -11.00
C THR A 596 18.90 14.18 -12.43
N ILE A 597 19.64 13.12 -12.79
CA ILE A 597 19.58 12.54 -14.14
C ILE A 597 18.20 11.92 -14.42
N LEU A 598 17.66 11.18 -13.46
CA LEU A 598 16.32 10.62 -13.58
C LEU A 598 15.26 11.72 -13.76
N SER A 599 15.44 12.87 -13.11
CA SER A 599 14.55 14.02 -13.24
C SER A 599 14.69 14.71 -14.60
N LEU A 600 15.92 14.95 -15.08
CA LEU A 600 16.18 15.56 -16.39
C LEU A 600 15.61 14.73 -17.54
N ASN A 601 15.69 13.39 -17.46
CA ASN A 601 15.19 12.49 -18.50
C ASN A 601 13.65 12.46 -18.63
N ARG A 602 12.91 13.12 -17.72
CA ARG A 602 11.44 13.25 -17.84
C ARG A 602 11.02 14.17 -18.99
N VAL A 603 11.90 15.10 -19.39
CA VAL A 603 11.64 16.08 -20.44
C VAL A 603 12.63 15.84 -21.57
N SER A 604 12.14 15.45 -22.74
CA SER A 604 12.99 15.12 -23.88
C SER A 604 13.64 16.34 -24.54
N VAL A 605 12.91 17.46 -24.57
CA VAL A 605 13.34 18.77 -25.08
C VAL A 605 12.70 19.85 -24.22
N PHE A 606 13.50 20.69 -23.57
CA PHE A 606 13.04 21.87 -22.86
C PHE A 606 12.74 22.98 -23.87
N PRO A 607 11.64 23.73 -23.76
CA PRO A 607 11.28 24.75 -24.74
C PRO A 607 12.21 25.98 -24.66
N LEU A 608 12.17 26.86 -25.66
CA LEU A 608 13.02 28.06 -25.71
C LEU A 608 12.81 28.98 -24.49
N GLN A 609 11.60 29.04 -23.94
CA GLN A 609 11.27 29.83 -22.75
C GLN A 609 12.01 29.34 -21.48
N ALA A 610 12.53 28.11 -21.48
CA ALA A 610 13.26 27.55 -20.35
C ALA A 610 14.70 28.04 -20.25
N GLU A 611 15.19 28.85 -21.21
CA GLU A 611 16.61 29.24 -21.34
C GLU A 611 17.20 29.79 -20.03
N GLU A 612 16.52 30.73 -19.38
CA GLU A 612 17.00 31.37 -18.14
C GLU A 612 17.07 30.38 -16.97
N GLN A 613 15.97 29.68 -16.69
CA GLN A 613 15.86 28.72 -15.58
C GLN A 613 16.77 27.49 -15.79
N LEU A 614 16.90 27.01 -17.02
CA LEU A 614 17.81 25.91 -17.35
C LEU A 614 19.27 26.34 -17.19
N THR A 615 19.62 27.58 -17.55
CA THR A 615 20.96 28.14 -17.32
C THR A 615 21.29 28.17 -15.82
N GLU A 616 20.37 28.66 -14.97
CA GLU A 616 20.55 28.67 -13.52
C GLU A 616 20.75 27.25 -12.96
N VAL A 617 19.93 26.29 -13.38
CA VAL A 617 20.08 24.88 -13.00
C VAL A 617 21.46 24.34 -13.41
N LEU A 618 21.91 24.60 -14.64
CA LEU A 618 23.21 24.10 -15.12
C LEU A 618 24.38 24.69 -14.33
N GLN A 619 24.35 25.98 -13.99
CA GLN A 619 25.37 26.62 -13.16
C GLN A 619 25.48 25.93 -11.78
N GLU A 620 24.35 25.62 -11.16
CA GLU A 620 24.33 24.91 -9.87
C GLU A 620 24.78 23.43 -10.01
N LEU A 621 24.41 22.77 -11.10
CA LEU A 621 24.81 21.39 -11.37
C LEU A 621 26.31 21.25 -11.72
N ASN A 622 26.96 22.29 -12.24
CA ASN A 622 28.38 22.29 -12.61
C ASN A 622 29.30 21.92 -11.43
N LYS A 623 28.83 22.14 -10.19
CA LYS A 623 29.53 21.74 -8.96
C LYS A 623 29.68 20.21 -8.81
N ASN A 624 28.82 19.43 -9.46
CA ASN A 624 28.74 17.97 -9.29
C ASN A 624 28.70 17.19 -10.61
N PHE A 625 28.58 17.84 -11.76
CA PHE A 625 28.53 17.21 -13.07
C PHE A 625 29.55 17.84 -14.00
N ILE A 626 30.11 17.04 -14.92
CA ILE A 626 30.78 17.61 -16.09
C ILE A 626 29.69 18.05 -17.07
N ILE A 627 29.60 19.35 -17.33
CA ILE A 627 28.56 19.91 -18.20
C ILE A 627 29.17 20.37 -19.52
N HIS A 628 28.57 19.95 -20.62
CA HIS A 628 28.83 20.45 -21.96
C HIS A 628 27.56 21.12 -22.49
N SER A 629 27.56 22.43 -22.67
CA SER A 629 26.33 23.17 -22.94
C SER A 629 26.53 24.27 -23.98
N ASP A 630 25.54 24.44 -24.84
CA ASP A 630 25.40 25.63 -25.70
C ASP A 630 24.86 26.85 -24.91
N LEU A 631 24.39 26.64 -23.68
CA LEU A 631 24.01 27.69 -22.72
C LEU A 631 25.16 28.03 -21.77
N PRO A 632 25.19 29.23 -21.16
CA PRO A 632 26.18 29.58 -20.13
C PRO A 632 26.17 28.57 -18.96
N VAL A 633 27.35 28.24 -18.41
CA VAL A 633 27.52 27.27 -17.30
C VAL A 633 28.51 27.80 -16.28
#